data_AF-A0A8X8DIW9-F1
#
_entry.id   AF-A0A8X8DIW9-F1
#
_cell.length_a   1.000
_cell.length_b   1.000
_cell.length_c   1.000
_cell.angle_alpha   90.00
_cell.angle_beta   90.00
_cell.angle_gamma   90.00
#
_symmetry.space_group_name_H-M   'P 1'
#
loop_
_entity.id
_entity.type
_entity.pdbx_description
1 polymer ?
#
loop_
_entity_poly.entity_id
_entity_poly.type
_entity_poly.pdbx_seq_one_letter_code
_entity_poly.pdbx_strand_id
1 'polypeptide(L)'
;MLLRLGALTPLLRPSLFSPKPILRSPLITPKPFFSLSFFSTAPFQSSLVSHSFNPKPATLFDSGKNAISVDPYYLSCCMADKDKPLRIAVLLSGGVDSSVALRLLHAAGHHCTAFYLKIWFQEDFNNFWSECPWEEDLKFAKGVCDQVGVPLEVVHLTDEYWSNVVSYIIEEYRCGHTPNPDVLCNTRIKFGAFMDAINNMEFDYVASGHYAHVIHPVSDQINKPSVLELSKDKLKDQTYFLSHLTQAQLKRLIFPLGCIPKEEVRNLASKFDLPNKDRKDSQGICFLGKIKFSEFVARHVGESEGVILEAETGDFLGIHRGFWFYTIGQRQGLRLPGGPWYVVEKDVKNNVVFVSRNYFSVDKRRRSFRVGSLKWLSGSPPDMTSQLQCKVRHGPTFYDCSVKIELGGDSPEEVVAVHLCEDDQGLAAGQFTAFYQGRTCIGSGVILESWDDKGFPVCQKALELARLEDKSKLGKPVKIKVKPETSDQESVQKDGIEPDKGLAEPRVSVTS
;
A
#
# COMPACT_ATOMS: atom_id res chain seq x y z
N MET A 1 -5.87 65.04 -7.51
CA MET A 1 -4.98 65.06 -8.70
C MET A 1 -3.62 64.54 -8.24
N LEU A 2 -3.13 63.43 -8.83
CA LEU A 2 -1.73 62.95 -8.97
C LEU A 2 -0.65 63.48 -7.98
N LEU A 3 0.27 62.75 -7.35
CA LEU A 3 0.78 61.35 -7.31
C LEU A 3 1.40 61.16 -5.87
N ARG A 4 2.08 60.08 -5.44
CA ARG A 4 2.59 58.81 -5.98
C ARG A 4 2.69 57.79 -4.82
N LEU A 5 2.82 56.49 -5.09
CA LEU A 5 3.28 55.51 -4.08
C LEU A 5 4.81 55.29 -4.20
N GLY A 6 5.48 55.08 -3.07
CA GLY A 6 6.84 54.55 -3.01
C GLY A 6 6.80 53.07 -2.61
N ALA A 7 7.46 52.21 -3.38
CA ALA A 7 7.59 50.78 -3.07
C ALA A 7 8.77 50.55 -2.12
N LEU A 8 8.60 49.63 -1.15
CA LEU A 8 9.68 49.12 -0.31
C LEU A 8 9.93 47.64 -0.66
N THR A 9 11.19 47.33 -0.98
CA THR A 9 11.68 45.99 -1.27
C THR A 9 11.93 45.18 0.01
N PRO A 10 11.59 43.88 0.06
CA PRO A 10 11.97 43.02 1.17
C PRO A 10 13.43 42.53 1.05
N LEU A 11 14.09 42.39 2.20
CA LEU A 11 15.49 41.96 2.32
C LEU A 11 15.63 40.44 2.17
N LEU A 12 16.52 40.00 1.26
CA LEU A 12 16.97 38.61 1.16
C LEU A 12 17.97 38.28 2.27
N ARG A 13 17.86 37.09 2.88
CA ARG A 13 18.93 36.44 3.65
C ARG A 13 19.58 35.32 2.81
N PRO A 14 20.90 35.07 2.96
CA PRO A 14 21.64 34.21 2.04
C PRO A 14 21.56 32.72 2.41
N SER A 15 21.47 31.87 1.39
CA SER A 15 21.83 30.46 1.49
C SER A 15 23.34 30.28 1.31
N LEU A 16 23.94 29.44 2.16
CA LEU A 16 25.31 28.95 1.99
C LEU A 16 25.29 27.60 1.26
N PHE A 17 26.45 27.22 0.72
CA PHE A 17 26.76 26.01 -0.07
C PHE A 17 26.37 26.04 -1.56
N SER A 18 27.39 26.31 -2.38
CA SER A 18 27.42 26.09 -3.83
C SER A 18 28.38 24.93 -4.17
N PRO A 19 27.97 23.95 -4.99
CA PRO A 19 28.89 22.95 -5.53
C PRO A 19 29.65 23.49 -6.76
N LYS A 20 30.93 23.13 -6.89
CA LYS A 20 31.80 23.53 -8.00
C LYS A 20 31.44 22.79 -9.30
N PRO A 21 31.61 23.41 -10.49
CA PRO A 21 31.35 22.74 -11.77
C PRO A 21 32.47 21.74 -12.12
N ILE A 22 32.08 20.58 -12.67
CA ILE A 22 33.00 19.59 -13.23
C ILE A 22 33.17 19.85 -14.74
N LEU A 23 34.41 19.80 -15.22
CA LEU A 23 34.78 20.01 -16.62
C LEU A 23 34.15 18.96 -17.55
N ARG A 24 33.66 19.40 -18.71
CA ARG A 24 33.34 18.52 -19.85
C ARG A 24 34.59 18.27 -20.70
N SER A 25 34.88 17.01 -21.01
CA SER A 25 35.81 16.59 -22.06
C SER A 25 35.05 16.06 -23.29
N PRO A 26 35.65 16.04 -24.50
CA PRO A 26 34.88 16.09 -25.75
C PRO A 26 34.38 14.75 -26.29
N LEU A 27 33.39 14.82 -27.18
CA LEU A 27 32.87 13.71 -27.98
C LEU A 27 33.95 13.08 -28.87
N ILE A 28 33.96 11.76 -28.94
CA ILE A 28 34.68 10.99 -29.96
C ILE A 28 33.64 10.37 -30.91
N THR A 29 33.81 10.61 -32.20
CA THR A 29 33.00 10.04 -33.28
C THR A 29 33.70 8.82 -33.90
N PRO A 30 32.97 7.76 -34.29
CA PRO A 30 33.46 6.78 -35.25
C PRO A 30 32.96 7.13 -36.66
N LYS A 31 33.86 7.01 -37.65
CA LYS A 31 33.55 7.10 -39.10
C LYS A 31 33.06 5.76 -39.65
N PRO A 32 32.30 5.73 -40.76
CA PRO A 32 31.76 4.50 -41.34
C PRO A 32 32.81 3.75 -42.18
N PHE A 33 32.59 2.45 -42.38
CA PHE A 33 33.26 1.64 -43.41
C PHE A 33 32.25 0.85 -44.25
N PHE A 34 32.66 0.52 -45.48
CA PHE A 34 31.80 0.16 -46.61
C PHE A 34 31.44 -1.33 -46.72
N SER A 35 30.44 -1.57 -47.58
CA SER A 35 29.78 -2.83 -47.96
C SER A 35 30.65 -3.93 -48.60
N LEU A 36 30.14 -5.17 -48.60
CA LEU A 36 30.08 -6.03 -49.82
C LEU A 36 29.05 -7.20 -49.72
N SER A 37 27.83 -6.91 -50.19
CA SER A 37 27.01 -7.63 -51.20
C SER A 37 26.75 -9.17 -51.25
N PHE A 38 25.45 -9.46 -51.47
CA PHE A 38 24.80 -10.54 -52.28
C PHE A 38 24.84 -12.03 -51.92
N PHE A 39 23.64 -12.61 -51.69
CA PHE A 39 22.92 -13.71 -52.39
C PHE A 39 21.64 -14.03 -51.56
N SER A 40 20.52 -14.59 -52.02
CA SER A 40 19.84 -14.74 -53.32
C SER A 40 18.34 -14.99 -53.03
N THR A 41 17.42 -14.74 -53.97
CA THR A 41 15.96 -14.81 -53.77
C THR A 41 15.32 -16.17 -54.14
N ALA A 42 14.32 -16.63 -53.37
CA ALA A 42 13.14 -17.36 -53.90
C ALA A 42 11.98 -17.40 -52.86
N PRO A 43 10.69 -17.38 -53.27
CA PRO A 43 9.53 -17.38 -52.38
C PRO A 43 8.92 -18.78 -52.19
N PHE A 44 8.12 -18.99 -51.14
CA PHE A 44 7.17 -20.11 -51.09
C PHE A 44 5.80 -19.73 -50.51
N GLN A 45 4.78 -20.47 -50.95
CA GLN A 45 3.37 -20.06 -50.92
C GLN A 45 2.64 -20.31 -49.60
N SER A 46 1.54 -19.59 -49.42
CA SER A 46 0.53 -19.84 -48.40
C SER A 46 -0.25 -21.14 -48.64
N SER A 47 -0.61 -21.84 -47.55
CA SER A 47 -1.77 -22.71 -47.52
C SER A 47 -2.45 -22.61 -46.15
N LEU A 48 -3.78 -22.44 -46.17
CA LEU A 48 -4.62 -22.40 -44.98
C LEU A 48 -5.04 -23.82 -44.62
N VAL A 49 -4.78 -24.25 -43.38
CA VAL A 49 -5.41 -25.45 -42.81
C VAL A 49 -5.99 -25.09 -41.45
N SER A 50 -7.31 -25.19 -41.33
CA SER A 50 -8.04 -24.98 -40.08
C SER A 50 -7.95 -26.22 -39.20
N HIS A 51 -7.35 -26.10 -38.02
CA HIS A 51 -7.38 -27.16 -37.01
C HIS A 51 -7.96 -26.64 -35.70
N SER A 52 -9.01 -27.33 -35.25
CA SER A 52 -9.67 -27.11 -33.96
C SER A 52 -8.73 -27.52 -32.83
N PHE A 53 -8.34 -26.55 -31.99
CA PHE A 53 -7.53 -26.79 -30.80
C PHE A 53 -8.43 -27.14 -29.60
N ASN A 54 -8.46 -28.43 -29.24
CA ASN A 54 -8.75 -28.83 -27.87
C ASN A 54 -7.43 -28.73 -27.07
N PRO A 55 -7.37 -27.95 -25.96
CA PRO A 55 -6.16 -27.85 -25.17
C PRO A 55 -5.89 -29.17 -24.44
N LYS A 56 -4.77 -29.83 -24.77
CA LYS A 56 -4.20 -30.90 -23.94
C LYS A 56 -3.46 -30.28 -22.75
N PRO A 57 -3.44 -30.93 -21.58
CA PRO A 57 -2.65 -30.45 -20.44
C PRO A 57 -1.17 -30.41 -20.82
N ALA A 58 -0.49 -29.32 -20.46
CA ALA A 58 0.93 -29.14 -20.73
C ALA A 58 1.77 -30.12 -19.90
N THR A 59 2.35 -31.12 -20.56
CA THR A 59 3.34 -32.03 -19.96
C THR A 59 4.71 -31.82 -20.59
N LEU A 60 5.51 -30.95 -19.97
CA LEU A 60 6.94 -30.81 -20.20
C LEU A 60 7.66 -31.03 -18.87
N PHE A 61 8.03 -32.27 -18.60
CA PHE A 61 8.93 -32.65 -17.51
C PHE A 61 9.82 -33.80 -17.97
N ASP A 62 11.13 -33.63 -17.85
CA ASP A 62 12.09 -34.73 -17.89
C ASP A 62 12.44 -35.15 -16.46
N SER A 63 12.28 -36.45 -16.21
CA SER A 63 12.95 -37.27 -15.18
C SER A 63 13.22 -36.67 -13.79
N GLY A 64 12.17 -36.55 -12.97
CA GLY A 64 12.29 -36.37 -11.51
C GLY A 64 11.07 -36.88 -10.75
N LYS A 65 11.26 -37.66 -9.68
CA LYS A 65 10.16 -38.16 -8.85
C LYS A 65 9.42 -36.96 -8.21
N ASN A 66 8.09 -36.93 -8.33
CA ASN A 66 7.16 -35.83 -7.96
C ASN A 66 6.89 -34.77 -9.04
N ALA A 67 6.61 -35.18 -10.28
CA ALA A 67 5.92 -34.34 -11.27
C ALA A 67 4.44 -34.11 -10.85
N ILE A 68 4.22 -33.11 -9.99
CA ILE A 68 2.87 -32.67 -9.60
C ILE A 68 2.26 -31.93 -10.79
N SER A 69 1.24 -32.52 -11.41
CA SER A 69 0.44 -31.84 -12.43
C SER A 69 -0.30 -30.65 -11.79
N VAL A 70 -0.07 -29.45 -12.31
CA VAL A 70 -0.77 -28.23 -11.91
C VAL A 70 -1.92 -28.00 -12.88
N ASP A 71 -3.12 -27.75 -12.35
CA ASP A 71 -4.27 -27.39 -13.17
C ASP A 71 -3.98 -26.09 -13.95
N PRO A 72 -4.16 -26.04 -15.28
CA PRO A 72 -3.97 -24.84 -16.10
C PRO A 72 -4.69 -23.60 -15.55
N TYR A 73 -5.80 -23.77 -14.82
CA TYR A 73 -6.49 -22.68 -14.12
C TYR A 73 -5.54 -21.86 -13.23
N TYR A 74 -4.65 -22.50 -12.45
CA TYR A 74 -3.70 -21.79 -11.58
C TYR A 74 -2.53 -21.15 -12.34
N LEU A 75 -2.33 -21.49 -13.63
CA LEU A 75 -1.29 -20.94 -14.49
C LEU A 75 -1.76 -19.74 -15.33
N SER A 76 -3.06 -19.39 -15.28
CA SER A 76 -3.64 -18.26 -16.01
C SER A 76 -2.94 -16.92 -15.76
N CYS A 77 -2.56 -16.64 -14.51
CA CYS A 77 -1.78 -15.45 -14.13
C CYS A 77 -0.26 -15.59 -14.36
N CYS A 78 0.21 -16.73 -14.88
CA CYS A 78 1.63 -17.02 -15.11
C CYS A 78 2.08 -16.80 -16.57
N MET A 79 1.18 -16.42 -17.48
CA MET A 79 1.49 -16.19 -18.90
C MET A 79 2.05 -17.45 -19.60
N ALA A 80 1.50 -18.63 -19.28
CA ALA A 80 1.97 -19.93 -19.77
C ALA A 80 1.75 -20.15 -21.28
N ASP A 81 0.71 -19.57 -21.88
CA ASP A 81 0.35 -19.77 -23.30
C ASP A 81 1.16 -18.91 -24.29
N LYS A 82 2.44 -18.62 -23.98
CA LYS A 82 3.35 -17.92 -24.89
C LYS A 82 4.25 -18.90 -25.64
N ASP A 83 4.53 -18.64 -26.91
CA ASP A 83 5.34 -19.48 -27.81
C ASP A 83 6.80 -19.72 -27.34
N LYS A 84 7.23 -19.11 -26.23
CA LYS A 84 8.60 -19.20 -25.69
C LYS A 84 8.61 -19.05 -24.16
N PRO A 85 9.40 -19.87 -23.44
CA PRO A 85 9.75 -19.65 -22.04
C PRO A 85 10.33 -18.24 -21.76
N LEU A 86 9.83 -17.60 -20.71
CA LEU A 86 10.32 -16.31 -20.23
C LEU A 86 11.42 -16.49 -19.18
N ARG A 87 12.27 -15.49 -19.02
CA ARG A 87 13.22 -15.35 -17.89
C ARG A 87 12.63 -14.43 -16.84
N ILE A 88 12.46 -14.93 -15.62
CA ILE A 88 11.71 -14.24 -14.57
C ILE A 88 12.52 -14.15 -13.28
N ALA A 89 12.75 -12.92 -12.81
CA ALA A 89 13.33 -12.65 -11.51
C ALA A 89 12.24 -12.68 -10.43
N VAL A 90 12.27 -13.66 -9.53
CA VAL A 90 11.20 -13.90 -8.55
C VAL A 90 11.60 -13.38 -7.17
N LEU A 91 10.93 -12.35 -6.68
CA LEU A 91 11.11 -11.84 -5.32
C LEU A 91 10.56 -12.85 -4.29
N LEU A 92 11.48 -13.57 -3.65
CA LEU A 92 11.20 -14.65 -2.71
C LEU A 92 11.50 -14.21 -1.28
N SER A 93 10.46 -14.05 -0.47
CA SER A 93 10.54 -13.51 0.89
C SER A 93 10.67 -14.57 1.98
N GLY A 94 10.72 -15.86 1.64
CA GLY A 94 10.60 -16.97 2.59
C GLY A 94 9.18 -17.23 3.11
N GLY A 95 8.21 -16.39 2.73
CA GLY A 95 6.78 -16.58 2.98
C GLY A 95 6.12 -17.51 1.95
N VAL A 96 4.96 -18.09 2.32
CA VAL A 96 4.24 -19.06 1.49
C VAL A 96 3.84 -18.49 0.13
N ASP A 97 3.36 -17.24 0.10
CA ASP A 97 2.80 -16.62 -1.11
C ASP A 97 3.86 -16.48 -2.23
N SER A 98 5.04 -15.95 -1.91
CA SER A 98 6.15 -15.85 -2.87
C SER A 98 6.69 -17.22 -3.28
N SER A 99 6.58 -18.23 -2.41
CA SER A 99 7.02 -19.61 -2.68
C SER A 99 6.07 -20.35 -3.62
N VAL A 100 4.75 -20.19 -3.44
CA VAL A 100 3.74 -20.71 -4.39
C VAL A 100 3.84 -19.98 -5.74
N ALA A 101 4.07 -18.66 -5.73
CA ALA A 101 4.30 -17.90 -6.97
C ALA A 101 5.50 -18.45 -7.76
N LEU A 102 6.62 -18.74 -7.09
CA LEU A 102 7.78 -19.40 -7.71
C LEU A 102 7.44 -20.78 -8.29
N ARG A 103 6.73 -21.63 -7.53
CA ARG A 103 6.29 -22.95 -8.01
C ARG A 103 5.41 -22.88 -9.26
N LEU A 104 4.47 -21.93 -9.30
CA LEU A 104 3.56 -21.76 -10.43
C LEU A 104 4.29 -21.28 -11.69
N LEU A 105 5.23 -20.33 -11.56
CA LEU A 105 6.04 -19.86 -12.69
C LEU A 105 6.96 -20.95 -13.25
N HIS A 106 7.57 -21.74 -12.37
CA HIS A 106 8.36 -22.91 -12.78
C HIS A 106 7.47 -23.98 -13.45
N ALA A 107 6.25 -24.23 -12.93
CA ALA A 107 5.30 -25.16 -13.54
C ALA A 107 4.72 -24.67 -14.88
N ALA A 108 4.69 -23.35 -15.11
CA ALA A 108 4.40 -22.74 -16.40
C ALA A 108 5.55 -22.84 -17.43
N GLY A 109 6.68 -23.45 -17.05
CA GLY A 109 7.83 -23.67 -17.95
C GLY A 109 8.79 -22.48 -18.06
N HIS A 110 8.70 -21.48 -17.18
CA HIS A 110 9.58 -20.30 -17.23
C HIS A 110 10.90 -20.50 -16.49
N HIS A 111 11.96 -19.89 -17.01
CA HIS A 111 13.28 -19.88 -16.39
C HIS A 111 13.30 -18.87 -15.23
N CYS A 112 13.21 -19.38 -14.01
CA CYS A 112 13.16 -18.56 -12.81
C CYS A 112 14.54 -18.40 -12.15
N THR A 113 14.83 -17.19 -11.65
CA THR A 113 15.89 -16.95 -10.65
C THR A 113 15.25 -16.27 -9.46
N ALA A 114 15.43 -16.81 -8.25
CA ALA A 114 14.87 -16.24 -7.04
C ALA A 114 15.81 -15.20 -6.43
N PHE A 115 15.22 -14.14 -5.86
CA PHE A 115 15.94 -13.05 -5.20
C PHE A 115 15.36 -12.78 -3.82
N TYR A 116 16.20 -12.86 -2.78
CA TYR A 116 15.87 -12.43 -1.43
C TYR A 116 16.40 -11.01 -1.18
N LEU A 117 15.53 -10.08 -0.79
CA LEU A 117 15.91 -8.69 -0.51
C LEU A 117 16.25 -8.51 0.97
N LYS A 118 17.52 -8.30 1.30
CA LYS A 118 17.98 -8.00 2.66
C LYS A 118 17.92 -6.49 2.90
N ILE A 119 16.91 -6.06 3.65
CA ILE A 119 16.60 -4.65 3.99
C ILE A 119 16.62 -4.37 5.51
N TRP A 120 17.26 -5.24 6.29
CA TRP A 120 17.18 -5.24 7.75
C TRP A 120 18.30 -4.43 8.39
N PHE A 121 17.95 -3.62 9.39
CA PHE A 121 18.87 -2.80 10.19
C PHE A 121 19.45 -3.62 11.35
N GLN A 122 20.59 -4.26 11.12
CA GLN A 122 21.25 -5.09 12.13
C GLN A 122 21.78 -4.25 13.31
N GLU A 123 22.49 -3.17 13.02
CA GLU A 123 23.27 -2.43 14.02
C GLU A 123 22.41 -1.70 15.07
N ASP A 124 21.28 -1.12 14.66
CA ASP A 124 20.39 -0.42 15.59
C ASP A 124 19.68 -1.37 16.58
N PHE A 125 19.31 -2.57 16.16
CA PHE A 125 18.39 -3.41 16.92
C PHE A 125 19.01 -4.65 17.57
N ASN A 126 20.35 -4.75 17.59
CA ASN A 126 21.08 -5.82 18.31
C ASN A 126 20.65 -6.02 19.78
N ASN A 127 20.12 -4.99 20.45
CA ASN A 127 19.63 -5.09 21.84
C ASN A 127 18.17 -5.60 21.96
N PHE A 128 17.44 -5.75 20.85
CA PHE A 128 16.02 -6.17 20.82
C PHE A 128 15.80 -7.54 20.19
N TRP A 129 16.72 -7.99 19.32
CA TRP A 129 16.65 -9.29 18.67
C TRP A 129 17.47 -10.32 19.43
N SER A 130 16.81 -11.33 20.00
CA SER A 130 17.50 -12.56 20.44
C SER A 130 18.00 -13.39 19.25
N GLU A 131 17.35 -13.26 18.09
CA GLU A 131 17.64 -13.96 16.84
C GLU A 131 17.33 -13.02 15.66
N CYS A 132 18.16 -13.03 14.61
CA CYS A 132 17.98 -12.22 13.41
C CYS A 132 16.80 -12.73 12.56
N PRO A 133 15.70 -11.98 12.36
CA PRO A 133 14.50 -12.49 11.68
C PRO A 133 14.74 -12.96 10.24
N TRP A 134 15.66 -12.29 9.54
CA TRP A 134 15.98 -12.54 8.14
C TRP A 134 16.66 -13.90 7.90
N GLU A 135 17.29 -14.49 8.91
CA GLU A 135 17.97 -15.79 8.77
C GLU A 135 16.95 -16.93 8.65
N GLU A 136 15.86 -16.87 9.41
CA GLU A 136 14.75 -17.82 9.30
C GLU A 136 14.09 -17.71 7.91
N ASP A 137 13.78 -16.48 7.47
CA ASP A 137 13.18 -16.23 6.16
C ASP A 137 14.09 -16.68 5.01
N LEU A 138 15.40 -16.39 5.07
CA LEU A 138 16.37 -16.83 4.08
C LEU A 138 16.54 -18.35 4.07
N LYS A 139 16.49 -19.01 5.23
CA LYS A 139 16.50 -20.49 5.33
C LYS A 139 15.28 -21.09 4.62
N PHE A 140 14.09 -20.53 4.79
CA PHE A 140 12.90 -20.98 4.07
C PHE A 140 12.96 -20.66 2.57
N ALA A 141 13.43 -19.47 2.19
CA ALA A 141 13.63 -19.11 0.78
C ALA A 141 14.59 -20.10 0.09
N LYS A 142 15.71 -20.42 0.74
CA LYS A 142 16.67 -21.43 0.26
C LYS A 142 16.04 -22.82 0.16
N GLY A 143 15.36 -23.30 1.21
CA GLY A 143 14.73 -24.61 1.20
C GLY A 143 13.68 -24.77 0.08
N VAL A 144 12.93 -23.71 -0.24
CA VAL A 144 12.03 -23.69 -1.40
C VAL A 144 12.85 -23.76 -2.69
N CYS A 145 13.87 -22.92 -2.88
CA CYS A 145 14.70 -22.92 -4.08
C CYS A 145 15.40 -24.26 -4.34
N ASP A 146 15.96 -24.88 -3.30
CA ASP A 146 16.59 -26.21 -3.34
C ASP A 146 15.57 -27.30 -3.76
N GLN A 147 14.31 -27.19 -3.31
CA GLN A 147 13.22 -28.10 -3.70
C GLN A 147 12.74 -27.90 -5.16
N VAL A 148 12.79 -26.67 -5.68
CA VAL A 148 12.40 -26.37 -7.07
C VAL A 148 13.53 -26.64 -8.07
N GLY A 149 14.79 -26.53 -7.64
CA GLY A 149 15.95 -26.51 -8.55
C GLY A 149 16.21 -25.13 -9.16
N VAL A 150 15.88 -24.05 -8.44
CA VAL A 150 16.02 -22.66 -8.90
C VAL A 150 17.17 -21.96 -8.15
N PRO A 151 18.05 -21.19 -8.82
CA PRO A 151 19.07 -20.40 -8.15
C PRO A 151 18.47 -19.32 -7.24
N LEU A 152 19.10 -19.08 -6.08
CA LEU A 152 18.73 -18.03 -5.13
C LEU A 152 19.88 -17.04 -4.96
N GLU A 153 19.62 -15.76 -5.24
CA GLU A 153 20.52 -14.65 -5.00
C GLU A 153 20.03 -13.78 -3.83
N VAL A 154 20.96 -13.15 -3.12
CA VAL A 154 20.66 -12.22 -2.01
C VAL A 154 21.08 -10.82 -2.41
N VAL A 155 20.12 -9.90 -2.50
CA VAL A 155 20.37 -8.49 -2.83
C VAL A 155 20.29 -7.68 -1.55
N HIS A 156 21.38 -6.99 -1.22
CA HIS A 156 21.44 -6.08 -0.09
C HIS A 156 20.88 -4.73 -0.52
N LEU A 157 19.83 -4.25 0.16
CA LEU A 157 19.14 -2.99 -0.15
C LEU A 157 18.85 -2.18 1.13
N THR A 158 19.64 -2.37 2.19
CA THR A 158 19.43 -1.72 3.50
C THR A 158 19.58 -0.19 3.41
N ASP A 159 20.56 0.29 2.65
CA ASP A 159 20.85 1.73 2.53
C ASP A 159 19.79 2.43 1.67
N GLU A 160 19.36 1.79 0.58
CA GLU A 160 18.26 2.24 -0.26
C GLU A 160 16.93 2.22 0.52
N TYR A 161 16.70 1.21 1.36
CA TYR A 161 15.54 1.16 2.24
C TYR A 161 15.56 2.30 3.27
N TRP A 162 16.74 2.59 3.83
CA TRP A 162 16.92 3.71 4.76
C TRP A 162 16.65 5.06 4.11
N SER A 163 17.33 5.34 2.99
CA SER A 163 17.23 6.59 2.23
C SER A 163 15.81 6.80 1.71
N ASN A 164 15.26 5.79 1.02
CA ASN A 164 14.10 5.98 0.17
C ASN A 164 12.78 5.69 0.89
N VAL A 165 12.79 4.97 2.02
CA VAL A 165 11.57 4.61 2.76
C VAL A 165 11.62 5.12 4.20
N VAL A 166 12.59 4.70 5.01
CA VAL A 166 12.65 5.02 6.45
C VAL A 166 12.81 6.52 6.72
N SER A 167 13.77 7.17 6.08
CA SER A 167 14.07 8.60 6.30
C SER A 167 12.86 9.48 5.96
N TYR A 168 12.19 9.18 4.83
CA TYR A 168 10.95 9.83 4.43
C TYR A 168 9.84 9.62 5.46
N ILE A 169 9.64 8.38 5.94
CA ILE A 169 8.61 8.08 6.96
C ILE A 169 8.86 8.87 8.24
N ILE A 170 10.09 8.90 8.74
CA ILE A 170 10.47 9.63 9.95
C ILE A 170 10.13 11.11 9.81
N GLU A 171 10.40 11.71 8.65
CA GLU A 171 10.11 13.13 8.40
C GLU A 171 8.61 13.41 8.28
N GLU A 172 7.85 12.58 7.58
CA GLU A 172 6.38 12.68 7.53
C GLU A 172 5.76 12.59 8.94
N TYR A 173 6.31 11.76 9.84
CA TYR A 173 5.88 11.72 11.24
C TYR A 173 6.23 13.01 12.00
N ARG A 174 7.37 13.68 11.71
CA ARG A 174 7.68 15.01 12.28
C ARG A 174 6.73 16.09 11.77
N CYS A 175 6.29 15.99 10.52
CA CYS A 175 5.23 16.83 9.95
C CYS A 175 3.82 16.48 10.47
N GLY A 176 3.67 15.46 11.32
CA GLY A 176 2.37 15.06 11.86
C GLY A 176 1.50 14.29 10.86
N HIS A 177 2.03 13.85 9.74
CA HIS A 177 1.34 12.98 8.80
C HIS A 177 1.31 11.52 9.30
N THR A 178 0.72 10.62 8.53
CA THR A 178 0.77 9.17 8.74
C THR A 178 1.09 8.50 7.41
N PRO A 179 2.37 8.33 7.06
CA PRO A 179 2.80 7.75 5.79
C PRO A 179 2.49 6.25 5.69
N ASN A 180 2.43 5.71 4.46
CA ASN A 180 2.25 4.28 4.22
C ASN A 180 3.57 3.59 3.79
N PRO A 181 4.29 2.87 4.68
CA PRO A 181 5.57 2.24 4.36
C PRO A 181 5.51 1.19 3.24
N ASP A 182 4.40 0.46 3.11
CA ASP A 182 4.32 -0.68 2.20
C ASP A 182 4.11 -0.24 0.74
N VAL A 183 3.34 0.82 0.52
CA VAL A 183 3.24 1.50 -0.79
C VAL A 183 4.64 1.98 -1.23
N LEU A 184 5.40 2.59 -0.32
CA LEU A 184 6.74 3.10 -0.59
C LEU A 184 7.76 1.98 -0.82
N CYS A 185 7.69 0.89 -0.03
CA CYS A 185 8.52 -0.29 -0.22
C CYS A 185 8.32 -0.91 -1.61
N ASN A 186 7.07 -1.01 -2.07
CA ASN A 186 6.78 -1.52 -3.41
C ASN A 186 7.36 -0.60 -4.50
N THR A 187 7.03 0.68 -4.48
CA THR A 187 7.38 1.63 -5.56
C THR A 187 8.86 2.06 -5.56
N ARG A 188 9.54 2.11 -4.41
CA ARG A 188 10.93 2.57 -4.28
C ARG A 188 11.95 1.45 -4.12
N ILE A 189 11.56 0.27 -3.61
CA ILE A 189 12.50 -0.82 -3.28
C ILE A 189 12.25 -2.06 -4.13
N LYS A 190 11.13 -2.79 -3.94
CA LYS A 190 10.85 -4.05 -4.65
C LYS A 190 10.81 -3.87 -6.17
N PHE A 191 10.26 -2.75 -6.63
CA PHE A 191 10.14 -2.43 -8.05
C PHE A 191 10.89 -1.13 -8.42
N GLY A 192 11.67 -0.59 -7.49
CA GLY A 192 12.62 0.51 -7.72
C GLY A 192 14.04 -0.02 -7.65
N ALA A 193 14.72 0.21 -6.52
CA ALA A 193 16.12 -0.15 -6.29
C ALA A 193 16.48 -1.61 -6.67
N PHE A 194 15.60 -2.59 -6.45
CA PHE A 194 15.85 -3.97 -6.94
C PHE A 194 15.90 -4.06 -8.47
N MET A 195 14.95 -3.42 -9.17
CA MET A 195 14.90 -3.41 -10.64
C MET A 195 16.08 -2.65 -11.26
N ASP A 196 16.62 -1.67 -10.53
CA ASP A 196 17.87 -1.00 -10.87
C ASP A 196 19.08 -1.91 -10.63
N ALA A 197 19.13 -2.65 -9.52
CA ALA A 197 20.21 -3.59 -9.21
C ALA A 197 20.33 -4.74 -10.24
N ILE A 198 19.19 -5.23 -10.76
CA ILE A 198 19.16 -6.27 -11.81
C ILE A 198 19.10 -5.71 -13.24
N ASN A 199 19.34 -4.41 -13.47
CA ASN A 199 19.15 -3.78 -14.78
C ASN A 199 20.05 -4.36 -15.90
N ASN A 200 21.24 -4.85 -15.54
CA ASN A 200 22.20 -5.49 -16.44
C ASN A 200 21.94 -6.99 -16.63
N MET A 201 20.98 -7.56 -15.89
CA MET A 201 20.58 -8.97 -16.01
C MET A 201 19.40 -9.07 -16.98
N GLU A 202 19.46 -10.04 -17.88
CA GLU A 202 18.45 -10.19 -18.93
C GLU A 202 17.17 -10.90 -18.44
N PHE A 203 16.37 -10.24 -17.61
CA PHE A 203 15.04 -10.72 -17.20
C PHE A 203 13.92 -10.02 -17.98
N ASP A 204 12.99 -10.81 -18.52
CA ASP A 204 11.81 -10.32 -19.22
C ASP A 204 10.82 -9.69 -18.22
N TYR A 205 10.64 -10.32 -17.05
CA TYR A 205 9.72 -9.87 -16.00
C TYR A 205 10.28 -10.07 -14.59
N VAL A 206 9.77 -9.28 -13.64
CA VAL A 206 9.93 -9.45 -12.19
C VAL A 206 8.64 -9.98 -11.60
N ALA A 207 8.72 -11.08 -10.86
CA ALA A 207 7.59 -11.69 -10.17
C ALA A 207 7.63 -11.44 -8.66
N SER A 208 6.45 -11.51 -8.04
CA SER A 208 6.33 -11.58 -6.59
C SER A 208 4.99 -12.21 -6.19
N GLY A 209 4.90 -12.68 -4.94
CA GLY A 209 3.67 -13.25 -4.37
C GLY A 209 2.61 -12.20 -3.98
N HIS A 210 2.44 -11.13 -4.74
CA HIS A 210 1.36 -10.17 -4.48
C HIS A 210 0.02 -10.66 -5.04
N TYR A 211 -1.06 -10.36 -4.30
CA TYR A 211 -2.44 -10.58 -4.72
C TYR A 211 -2.94 -9.38 -5.53
N ALA A 212 -2.53 -9.32 -6.78
CA ALA A 212 -3.03 -8.39 -7.80
C ALA A 212 -2.83 -9.04 -9.18
N HIS A 213 -3.47 -8.54 -10.23
CA HIS A 213 -3.26 -9.04 -11.58
C HIS A 213 -2.66 -7.95 -12.47
N VAL A 214 -1.69 -8.30 -13.32
CA VAL A 214 -1.17 -7.41 -14.36
C VAL A 214 -1.58 -7.95 -15.71
N ILE A 215 -2.32 -7.15 -16.48
CA ILE A 215 -2.69 -7.44 -17.85
C ILE A 215 -1.74 -6.66 -18.76
N HIS A 216 -0.88 -7.38 -19.48
CA HIS A 216 -0.08 -6.79 -20.54
C HIS A 216 -0.87 -6.77 -21.85
N PRO A 217 -0.65 -5.77 -22.73
CA PRO A 217 -1.25 -5.77 -24.05
C PRO A 217 -0.74 -6.94 -24.91
N VAL A 218 -1.57 -7.38 -25.85
CA VAL A 218 -1.22 -8.38 -26.87
C VAL A 218 -0.13 -7.81 -27.79
N SER A 219 0.63 -8.69 -28.47
CA SER A 219 1.84 -8.34 -29.23
C SER A 219 1.62 -7.36 -30.39
N ASP A 220 0.41 -7.28 -30.94
CA ASP A 220 -0.03 -6.29 -31.92
C ASP A 220 -0.23 -4.89 -31.34
N GLN A 221 -0.24 -4.76 -30.00
CA GLN A 221 -0.60 -3.55 -29.25
C GLN A 221 0.50 -3.12 -28.25
N ILE A 222 1.77 -3.41 -28.54
CA ILE A 222 2.96 -3.08 -27.71
C ILE A 222 2.98 -1.65 -27.14
N ASN A 223 2.45 -0.67 -27.87
CA ASN A 223 2.40 0.72 -27.44
C ASN A 223 1.38 1.01 -26.32
N LYS A 224 0.42 0.10 -26.05
CA LYS A 224 -0.58 0.31 -25.00
C LYS A 224 0.03 0.21 -23.58
N PRO A 225 -0.60 0.85 -22.58
CA PRO A 225 -0.26 0.65 -21.17
C PRO A 225 -0.51 -0.80 -20.73
N SER A 226 0.27 -1.29 -19.75
CA SER A 226 -0.14 -2.46 -18.97
C SER A 226 -1.11 -2.01 -17.88
N VAL A 227 -2.04 -2.90 -17.50
CA VAL A 227 -3.15 -2.59 -16.60
C VAL A 227 -2.98 -3.35 -15.30
N LEU A 228 -3.18 -2.67 -14.17
CA LEU A 228 -3.22 -3.29 -12.84
C LEU A 228 -4.68 -3.54 -12.45
N GLU A 229 -5.06 -4.80 -12.29
CA GLU A 229 -6.39 -5.20 -11.85
C GLU A 229 -6.40 -5.75 -10.42
N LEU A 230 -7.56 -5.60 -9.77
CA LEU A 230 -7.90 -6.26 -8.51
C LEU A 230 -7.62 -7.76 -8.60
N SER A 231 -7.22 -8.35 -7.48
CA SER A 231 -7.09 -9.81 -7.38
C SER A 231 -8.47 -10.51 -7.45
N LYS A 232 -8.47 -11.84 -7.60
CA LYS A 232 -9.68 -12.67 -7.44
C LYS A 232 -10.14 -12.71 -5.97
N ASP A 233 -9.20 -12.62 -5.04
CA ASP A 233 -9.45 -12.50 -3.60
C ASP A 233 -9.63 -11.02 -3.21
N LYS A 234 -10.86 -10.60 -2.94
CA LYS A 234 -11.18 -9.21 -2.55
C LYS A 234 -10.67 -8.84 -1.15
N LEU A 235 -10.40 -9.81 -0.28
CA LEU A 235 -9.96 -9.58 1.10
C LEU A 235 -8.43 -9.48 1.18
N LYS A 236 -7.71 -10.21 0.31
CA LYS A 236 -6.26 -10.18 0.21
C LYS A 236 -5.72 -9.29 -0.91
N ASP A 237 -6.61 -8.67 -1.69
CA ASP A 237 -6.30 -7.69 -2.74
C ASP A 237 -5.26 -6.62 -2.32
N GLN A 238 -4.16 -6.57 -3.05
CA GLN A 238 -2.98 -5.75 -2.77
C GLN A 238 -2.75 -4.64 -3.81
N THR A 239 -3.67 -4.39 -4.74
CA THR A 239 -3.55 -3.28 -5.70
C THR A 239 -3.37 -1.93 -5.01
N TYR A 240 -3.95 -1.73 -3.82
CA TYR A 240 -3.74 -0.52 -3.01
C TYR A 240 -2.25 -0.26 -2.72
N PHE A 241 -1.47 -1.30 -2.42
CA PHE A 241 -0.04 -1.16 -2.17
C PHE A 241 0.81 -1.04 -3.46
N LEU A 242 0.19 -1.26 -4.62
CA LEU A 242 0.81 -1.25 -5.95
C LEU A 242 0.32 -0.06 -6.81
N SER A 243 -0.66 0.70 -6.33
CA SER A 243 -1.30 1.81 -7.06
C SER A 243 -0.38 2.99 -7.34
N HIS A 244 0.78 3.05 -6.67
CA HIS A 244 1.76 4.13 -6.79
C HIS A 244 3.02 3.71 -7.58
N LEU A 245 2.92 2.63 -8.36
CA LEU A 245 3.93 2.26 -9.35
C LEU A 245 3.93 3.25 -10.53
N THR A 246 5.01 3.27 -11.29
CA THR A 246 5.04 3.89 -12.63
C THR A 246 4.68 2.85 -13.69
N GLN A 247 4.26 3.30 -14.87
CA GLN A 247 4.02 2.38 -15.99
C GLN A 247 5.29 1.65 -16.45
N ALA A 248 6.47 2.28 -16.32
CA ALA A 248 7.74 1.62 -16.62
C ALA A 248 8.05 0.45 -15.67
N GLN A 249 7.64 0.57 -14.39
CA GLN A 249 7.68 -0.53 -13.44
C GLN A 249 6.65 -1.58 -13.82
N LEU A 250 5.35 -1.21 -13.90
CA LEU A 250 4.23 -2.12 -14.13
C LEU A 250 4.38 -2.97 -15.41
N LYS A 251 4.91 -2.42 -16.51
CA LYS A 251 5.19 -3.16 -17.76
C LYS A 251 6.13 -4.36 -17.57
N ARG A 252 6.94 -4.39 -16.51
CA ARG A 252 7.89 -5.46 -16.20
C ARG A 252 7.43 -6.40 -15.08
N LEU A 253 6.20 -6.29 -14.57
CA LEU A 253 5.74 -7.08 -13.40
C LEU A 253 4.78 -8.20 -13.77
N ILE A 254 4.93 -9.36 -13.12
CA ILE A 254 3.96 -10.47 -13.16
C ILE A 254 3.59 -10.90 -11.73
N PHE A 255 2.30 -11.19 -11.50
CA PHE A 255 1.78 -11.57 -10.19
C PHE A 255 0.97 -12.88 -10.27
N PRO A 256 1.63 -14.05 -10.10
CA PRO A 256 1.00 -15.36 -10.26
C PRO A 256 -0.25 -15.60 -9.41
N LEU A 257 -0.33 -14.96 -8.23
CA LEU A 257 -1.42 -15.18 -7.28
C LEU A 257 -2.67 -14.34 -7.58
N GLY A 258 -2.62 -13.40 -8.52
CA GLY A 258 -3.76 -12.52 -8.84
C GLY A 258 -5.06 -13.26 -9.17
N CYS A 259 -4.95 -14.47 -9.73
CA CYS A 259 -6.04 -15.30 -10.19
C CYS A 259 -6.52 -16.32 -9.12
N ILE A 260 -5.89 -16.37 -7.93
CA ILE A 260 -6.02 -17.49 -6.99
C ILE A 260 -6.46 -16.99 -5.60
N PRO A 261 -7.57 -17.52 -5.03
CA PRO A 261 -7.96 -17.24 -3.64
C PRO A 261 -6.88 -17.65 -2.64
N LYS A 262 -6.75 -16.94 -1.52
CA LYS A 262 -5.72 -17.22 -0.51
C LYS A 262 -5.77 -18.64 0.06
N GLU A 263 -6.97 -19.19 0.24
CA GLU A 263 -7.18 -20.57 0.69
C GLU A 263 -6.61 -21.58 -0.31
N GLU A 264 -6.82 -21.34 -1.61
CA GLU A 264 -6.25 -22.15 -2.68
C GLU A 264 -4.73 -22.03 -2.76
N VAL A 265 -4.15 -20.86 -2.46
CA VAL A 265 -2.69 -20.73 -2.32
C VAL A 265 -2.14 -21.58 -1.16
N ARG A 266 -2.87 -21.68 -0.05
CA ARG A 266 -2.50 -22.59 1.07
C ARG A 266 -2.66 -24.07 0.72
N ASN A 267 -3.70 -24.42 -0.05
CA ASN A 267 -3.90 -25.76 -0.58
C ASN A 267 -2.77 -26.14 -1.55
N LEU A 268 -2.36 -25.23 -2.44
CA LEU A 268 -1.22 -25.41 -3.35
C LEU A 268 0.11 -25.57 -2.57
N ALA A 269 0.37 -24.74 -1.56
CA ALA A 269 1.57 -24.87 -0.72
C ALA A 269 1.67 -26.24 -0.05
N SER A 270 0.53 -26.79 0.38
CA SER A 270 0.44 -28.13 0.98
C SER A 270 0.60 -29.24 -0.06
N LYS A 271 -0.04 -29.12 -1.24
CA LYS A 271 0.10 -30.05 -2.37
C LYS A 271 1.54 -30.11 -2.90
N PHE A 272 2.22 -28.97 -2.95
CA PHE A 272 3.63 -28.86 -3.33
C PHE A 272 4.60 -29.28 -2.22
N ASP A 273 4.10 -29.63 -1.03
CA ASP A 273 4.90 -29.97 0.16
C ASP A 273 6.00 -28.92 0.47
N LEU A 274 5.65 -27.64 0.39
CA LEU A 274 6.62 -26.56 0.61
C LEU A 274 7.11 -26.56 2.07
N PRO A 275 8.42 -26.35 2.33
CA PRO A 275 8.96 -26.36 3.69
C PRO A 275 8.37 -25.27 4.59
N ASN A 276 7.81 -24.21 4.01
CA ASN A 276 7.17 -23.11 4.73
C ASN A 276 5.63 -23.16 4.75
N LYS A 277 4.97 -24.21 4.22
CA LYS A 277 3.50 -24.30 4.04
C LYS A 277 2.68 -23.90 5.29
N ASP A 278 3.19 -24.23 6.48
CA ASP A 278 2.55 -23.98 7.78
C ASP A 278 2.88 -22.61 8.40
N ARG A 279 3.80 -21.82 7.81
CA ARG A 279 4.15 -20.47 8.32
C ARG A 279 2.96 -19.53 8.21
N LYS A 280 2.66 -18.77 9.26
CA LYS A 280 1.60 -17.75 9.25
C LYS A 280 1.93 -16.62 8.27
N ASP A 281 0.90 -15.92 7.78
CA ASP A 281 1.10 -14.70 7.00
C ASP A 281 1.87 -13.67 7.87
N SER A 282 2.88 -13.02 7.29
CA SER A 282 3.57 -11.90 7.95
C SER A 282 2.57 -10.76 8.22
N GLN A 283 2.54 -10.28 9.46
CA GLN A 283 1.71 -9.15 9.88
C GLN A 283 2.62 -8.02 10.39
N GLY A 284 2.24 -6.77 10.11
CA GLY A 284 3.06 -5.61 10.40
C GLY A 284 4.01 -5.24 9.25
N ILE A 285 4.85 -4.25 9.52
CA ILE A 285 5.71 -3.62 8.50
C ILE A 285 6.97 -4.47 8.28
N CYS A 286 7.24 -4.81 7.02
CA CYS A 286 8.18 -5.87 6.61
C CYS A 286 9.53 -5.89 7.37
N PHE A 287 10.20 -4.73 7.50
CA PHE A 287 11.55 -4.62 8.08
C PHE A 287 11.60 -4.56 9.61
N LEU A 288 10.45 -4.46 10.29
CA LEU A 288 10.38 -4.37 11.76
C LEU A 288 10.19 -5.72 12.44
N GLY A 289 9.75 -6.75 11.70
CA GLY A 289 9.43 -8.07 12.26
C GLY A 289 8.56 -8.00 13.51
N LYS A 290 9.12 -8.37 14.68
CA LYS A 290 8.46 -8.38 15.99
C LYS A 290 8.47 -7.02 16.73
N ILE A 291 9.23 -6.02 16.27
CA ILE A 291 9.34 -4.71 16.93
C ILE A 291 8.07 -3.88 16.69
N LYS A 292 7.56 -3.22 17.74
CA LYS A 292 6.38 -2.36 17.58
C LYS A 292 6.75 -1.07 16.85
N PHE A 293 5.90 -0.65 15.92
CA PHE A 293 6.10 0.58 15.17
C PHE A 293 6.29 1.82 16.07
N SER A 294 5.61 1.91 17.20
CA SER A 294 5.78 3.00 18.17
C SER A 294 7.15 3.01 18.84
N GLU A 295 7.76 1.85 19.09
CA GLU A 295 9.11 1.73 19.64
C GLU A 295 10.16 2.15 18.59
N PHE A 296 9.93 1.79 17.33
CA PHE A 296 10.74 2.26 16.20
C PHE A 296 10.70 3.79 16.06
N VAL A 297 9.51 4.41 16.04
CA VAL A 297 9.39 5.88 15.92
C VAL A 297 10.02 6.60 17.13
N ALA A 298 9.77 6.11 18.35
CA ALA A 298 10.34 6.71 19.56
C ALA A 298 11.89 6.74 19.54
N ARG A 299 12.54 5.75 18.91
CA ARG A 299 14.00 5.71 18.78
C ARG A 299 14.57 6.74 17.80
N HIS A 300 13.82 7.10 16.75
CA HIS A 300 14.30 7.95 15.65
C HIS A 300 13.82 9.41 15.73
N VAL A 301 12.62 9.63 16.27
CA VAL A 301 12.01 10.96 16.46
C VAL A 301 12.13 11.42 17.91
N GLY A 302 12.27 10.48 18.86
CA GLY A 302 12.22 10.75 20.28
C GLY A 302 10.78 10.77 20.82
N GLU A 303 10.65 11.36 22.01
CA GLU A 303 9.37 11.67 22.65
C GLU A 303 9.35 13.17 22.97
N SER A 304 8.20 13.80 22.78
CA SER A 304 7.97 15.21 23.10
C SER A 304 6.62 15.31 23.80
N GLU A 305 6.65 15.55 25.11
CA GLU A 305 5.42 15.59 25.89
C GLU A 305 4.53 16.77 25.46
N GLY A 306 3.27 16.47 25.20
CA GLY A 306 2.26 17.44 24.79
C GLY A 306 0.91 17.11 25.40
N VAL A 307 -0.12 17.90 25.06
CA VAL A 307 -1.41 17.85 25.76
C VAL A 307 -2.54 17.32 24.88
N ILE A 308 -3.47 16.62 25.51
CA ILE A 308 -4.71 16.14 24.89
C ILE A 308 -5.86 17.05 25.33
N LEU A 309 -6.57 17.65 24.37
CA LEU A 309 -7.72 18.52 24.60
C LEU A 309 -8.98 17.94 23.94
N GLU A 310 -10.15 18.05 24.58
CA GLU A 310 -11.44 17.80 23.91
C GLU A 310 -11.74 18.93 22.92
N ALA A 311 -12.00 18.58 21.66
CA ALA A 311 -12.16 19.55 20.57
C ALA A 311 -13.35 20.50 20.77
N GLU A 312 -14.47 19.99 21.31
CA GLU A 312 -15.70 20.76 21.51
C GLU A 312 -15.64 21.69 22.72
N THR A 313 -14.99 21.26 23.81
CA THR A 313 -15.04 21.96 25.11
C THR A 313 -13.75 22.70 25.45
N GLY A 314 -12.62 22.32 24.85
CA GLY A 314 -11.29 22.77 25.26
C GLY A 314 -10.87 22.23 26.63
N ASP A 315 -11.50 21.16 27.12
CA ASP A 315 -11.14 20.56 28.40
C ASP A 315 -9.83 19.77 28.28
N PHE A 316 -8.92 20.01 29.22
CA PHE A 316 -7.64 19.30 29.32
C PHE A 316 -7.86 17.89 29.84
N LEU A 317 -7.58 16.87 29.02
CA LEU A 317 -7.88 15.47 29.33
C LEU A 317 -6.66 14.67 29.80
N GLY A 318 -5.45 15.14 29.51
CA GLY A 318 -4.20 14.47 29.90
C GLY A 318 -3.02 14.83 28.99
N ILE A 319 -1.91 14.14 29.19
CA ILE A 319 -0.66 14.31 28.43
C ILE A 319 -0.43 13.16 27.46
N HIS A 320 0.39 13.39 26.43
CA HIS A 320 0.81 12.41 25.45
C HIS A 320 2.32 12.45 25.20
N ARG A 321 2.90 11.34 24.74
CA ARG A 321 4.35 11.19 24.47
C ARG A 321 4.85 11.85 23.18
N GLY A 322 3.95 12.36 22.34
CA GLY A 322 4.24 13.05 21.08
C GLY A 322 3.12 12.85 20.07
N PHE A 323 2.78 13.87 19.27
CA PHE A 323 1.68 13.80 18.30
C PHE A 323 1.90 12.74 17.20
N TRP A 324 3.16 12.35 16.93
CA TRP A 324 3.53 11.32 15.95
C TRP A 324 3.11 9.90 16.33
N PHE A 325 2.73 9.66 17.59
CA PHE A 325 2.14 8.38 18.01
C PHE A 325 0.61 8.29 17.78
N TYR A 326 0.03 9.28 17.09
CA TYR A 326 -1.42 9.41 16.88
C TYR A 326 -1.75 9.66 15.41
N THR A 327 -2.70 8.89 14.87
CA THR A 327 -3.28 9.09 13.54
C THR A 327 -4.71 9.62 13.66
N ILE A 328 -5.15 10.46 12.71
CA ILE A 328 -6.54 10.93 12.64
C ILE A 328 -7.49 9.73 12.58
N GLY A 329 -8.53 9.72 13.42
CA GLY A 329 -9.46 8.61 13.60
C GLY A 329 -9.00 7.49 14.54
N GLN A 330 -7.81 7.59 15.13
CA GLN A 330 -7.34 6.60 16.10
C GLN A 330 -8.19 6.60 17.37
N ARG A 331 -8.78 5.44 17.67
CA ARG A 331 -9.56 5.18 18.90
C ARG A 331 -8.72 4.55 20.03
N GLN A 332 -7.79 3.67 19.68
CA GLN A 332 -7.01 2.90 20.65
C GLN A 332 -5.74 3.66 21.08
N GLY A 333 -5.21 3.32 22.26
CA GLY A 333 -3.97 3.92 22.78
C GLY A 333 -4.11 5.28 23.47
N LEU A 334 -5.27 5.96 23.35
CA LEU A 334 -5.55 7.25 24.01
C LEU A 334 -5.59 7.17 25.55
N ARG A 335 -5.93 6.01 26.12
CA ARG A 335 -6.01 5.75 27.58
C ARG A 335 -6.96 6.70 28.36
N LEU A 336 -7.92 7.32 27.68
CA LEU A 336 -8.93 8.21 28.29
C LEU A 336 -10.18 7.44 28.74
N PRO A 337 -10.72 7.69 29.95
CA PRO A 337 -11.98 7.11 30.41
C PRO A 337 -13.21 7.77 29.75
N GLY A 338 -14.39 7.14 29.84
CA GLY A 338 -15.66 7.71 29.35
C GLY A 338 -15.75 7.90 27.84
N GLY A 339 -15.05 7.06 27.07
CA GLY A 339 -15.07 7.06 25.61
C GLY A 339 -16.33 6.42 24.98
N PRO A 340 -16.31 6.08 23.68
CA PRO A 340 -15.12 6.05 22.81
C PRO A 340 -14.62 7.44 22.46
N TRP A 341 -13.30 7.64 22.60
CA TRP A 341 -12.59 8.82 22.13
C TRP A 341 -11.91 8.52 20.79
N TYR A 342 -11.82 9.52 19.92
CA TYR A 342 -11.10 9.47 18.65
C TYR A 342 -10.20 10.69 18.52
N VAL A 343 -9.00 10.51 17.97
CA VAL A 343 -8.15 11.63 17.52
C VAL A 343 -8.84 12.31 16.33
N VAL A 344 -9.02 13.62 16.39
CA VAL A 344 -9.77 14.36 15.35
C VAL A 344 -8.94 15.39 14.60
N GLU A 345 -7.94 15.97 15.29
CA GLU A 345 -7.06 16.99 14.73
C GLU A 345 -5.71 16.99 15.49
N LYS A 346 -4.62 17.46 14.85
CA LYS A 346 -3.29 17.56 15.48
C LYS A 346 -2.64 18.91 15.21
N ASP A 347 -2.38 19.67 16.27
CA ASP A 347 -1.59 20.90 16.19
C ASP A 347 -0.10 20.55 16.40
N VAL A 348 0.58 20.30 15.28
CA VAL A 348 2.01 19.98 15.21
C VAL A 348 2.87 21.09 15.82
N LYS A 349 2.53 22.35 15.53
CA LYS A 349 3.28 23.53 15.98
C LYS A 349 3.28 23.67 17.50
N ASN A 350 2.14 23.40 18.13
CA ASN A 350 1.96 23.58 19.58
C ASN A 350 2.03 22.26 20.37
N ASN A 351 2.32 21.13 19.72
CA ASN A 351 2.34 19.78 20.29
C ASN A 351 1.05 19.42 21.04
N VAL A 352 -0.10 19.54 20.36
CA VAL A 352 -1.44 19.22 20.89
C VAL A 352 -2.15 18.19 20.04
N VAL A 353 -2.77 17.21 20.67
CA VAL A 353 -3.70 16.26 20.04
C VAL A 353 -5.12 16.58 20.47
N PHE A 354 -5.99 16.90 19.52
CA PHE A 354 -7.41 17.08 19.79
C PHE A 354 -8.14 15.76 19.67
N VAL A 355 -9.07 15.52 20.60
CA VAL A 355 -9.93 14.33 20.60
C VAL A 355 -11.41 14.69 20.74
N SER A 356 -12.27 13.80 20.29
CA SER A 356 -13.73 13.93 20.43
C SER A 356 -14.40 12.58 20.70
N ARG A 357 -15.55 12.62 21.38
CA ARG A 357 -16.52 11.51 21.46
C ARG A 357 -17.56 11.57 20.34
N ASN A 358 -17.79 12.76 19.79
CA ASN A 358 -18.75 13.08 18.74
C ASN A 358 -18.09 13.06 17.35
N TYR A 359 -17.27 12.03 17.08
CA TYR A 359 -16.45 11.93 15.87
C TYR A 359 -17.26 11.64 14.60
N PHE A 360 -18.38 10.92 14.73
CA PHE A 360 -19.28 10.56 13.62
C PHE A 360 -20.51 11.48 13.52
N SER A 361 -20.50 12.67 14.12
CA SER A 361 -21.66 13.56 14.08
C SER A 361 -21.84 14.22 12.70
N VAL A 362 -23.10 14.49 12.32
CA VAL A 362 -23.49 14.91 10.96
C VAL A 362 -22.90 16.26 10.55
N ASP A 363 -22.66 17.14 11.53
CA ASP A 363 -22.00 18.44 11.40
C ASP A 363 -20.49 18.36 11.11
N LYS A 364 -19.89 17.16 11.18
CA LYS A 364 -18.44 16.93 11.04
C LYS A 364 -18.09 15.97 9.91
N ARG A 365 -19.03 15.77 8.99
CA ARG A 365 -18.93 14.90 7.81
C ARG A 365 -17.74 15.26 6.92
N ARG A 366 -16.80 14.33 6.78
CA ARG A 366 -15.65 14.46 5.87
C ARG A 366 -15.94 13.69 4.56
N ARG A 367 -16.05 14.45 3.47
CA ARG A 367 -16.24 13.92 2.11
C ARG A 367 -15.29 14.50 1.07
N SER A 368 -14.65 15.63 1.34
CA SER A 368 -13.83 16.36 0.38
C SER A 368 -12.39 16.50 0.88
N PHE A 369 -11.41 16.16 0.04
CA PHE A 369 -9.99 16.26 0.40
C PHE A 369 -9.11 16.47 -0.83
N ARG A 370 -7.91 17.01 -0.63
CA ARG A 370 -6.91 17.16 -1.70
C ARG A 370 -5.95 15.97 -1.73
N VAL A 371 -5.53 15.60 -2.94
CA VAL A 371 -4.53 14.58 -3.21
C VAL A 371 -3.46 15.18 -4.11
N GLY A 372 -2.20 15.12 -3.67
CA GLY A 372 -1.02 15.54 -4.42
C GLY A 372 -0.11 14.36 -4.77
N SER A 373 1.06 14.67 -5.35
CA SER A 373 2.05 13.66 -5.78
C SER A 373 1.42 12.51 -6.58
N LEU A 374 0.59 12.85 -7.57
CA LEU A 374 -0.22 11.90 -8.34
C LEU A 374 0.66 11.00 -9.24
N LYS A 375 0.23 9.74 -9.36
CA LYS A 375 0.73 8.78 -10.35
C LYS A 375 -0.44 8.06 -11.00
N TRP A 376 -0.64 8.35 -12.27
CA TRP A 376 -1.56 7.63 -13.15
C TRP A 376 -0.82 6.49 -13.85
N LEU A 377 -1.34 5.27 -13.77
CA LEU A 377 -0.71 4.09 -14.37
C LEU A 377 -0.80 4.13 -15.90
N SER A 378 -1.81 4.78 -16.47
CA SER A 378 -1.90 5.17 -17.89
C SER A 378 -0.83 6.17 -18.34
N GLY A 379 -0.24 6.92 -17.40
CA GLY A 379 0.63 8.08 -17.69
C GLY A 379 -0.11 9.42 -17.83
N SER A 380 -1.44 9.41 -17.79
CA SER A 380 -2.32 10.59 -17.86
C SER A 380 -3.55 10.40 -16.96
N PRO A 381 -4.18 11.48 -16.45
CA PRO A 381 -5.45 11.38 -15.74
C PRO A 381 -6.54 10.71 -16.60
N PRO A 382 -7.58 10.12 -15.98
CA PRO A 382 -8.67 9.47 -16.71
C PRO A 382 -9.60 10.48 -17.38
N ASP A 383 -10.13 10.13 -18.57
CA ASP A 383 -11.05 10.99 -19.33
C ASP A 383 -12.36 11.28 -18.58
N MET A 384 -12.84 10.30 -17.80
CA MET A 384 -14.04 10.41 -16.96
C MET A 384 -13.65 10.47 -15.48
N THR A 385 -13.67 11.67 -14.90
CA THR A 385 -13.32 11.87 -13.50
C THR A 385 -14.52 11.85 -12.55
N SER A 386 -15.76 11.80 -13.06
CA SER A 386 -17.01 11.96 -12.31
C SER A 386 -17.61 10.68 -11.73
N GLN A 387 -17.12 9.51 -12.12
CA GLN A 387 -17.64 8.19 -11.74
C GLN A 387 -16.49 7.20 -11.49
N LEU A 388 -15.60 7.56 -10.56
CA LEU A 388 -14.48 6.72 -10.14
C LEU A 388 -14.79 6.09 -8.79
N GLN A 389 -14.08 5.01 -8.46
CA GLN A 389 -14.06 4.45 -7.10
C GLN A 389 -12.69 4.71 -6.47
N CYS A 390 -12.61 4.83 -5.15
CA CYS A 390 -11.33 4.97 -4.48
C CYS A 390 -11.22 4.18 -3.17
N LYS A 391 -9.98 3.90 -2.76
CA LYS A 391 -9.61 3.42 -1.44
C LYS A 391 -8.72 4.47 -0.78
N VAL A 392 -9.13 5.03 0.35
CA VAL A 392 -8.35 6.00 1.15
C VAL A 392 -7.44 5.33 2.20
N ARG A 393 -7.54 4.01 2.34
CA ARG A 393 -6.67 3.12 3.12
C ARG A 393 -6.81 1.68 2.61
N HIS A 394 -5.89 0.78 2.97
CA HIS A 394 -6.04 -0.63 2.63
C HIS A 394 -7.24 -1.26 3.36
N GLY A 395 -8.07 -1.98 2.60
CA GLY A 395 -9.27 -2.66 3.10
C GLY A 395 -10.17 -3.15 1.95
N PRO A 396 -11.30 -3.80 2.29
CA PRO A 396 -12.29 -4.27 1.32
C PRO A 396 -13.24 -3.17 0.82
N THR A 397 -13.41 -2.08 1.59
CA THR A 397 -14.29 -0.96 1.27
C THR A 397 -13.74 -0.15 0.10
N PHE A 398 -14.64 0.23 -0.81
CA PHE A 398 -14.41 1.24 -1.86
C PHE A 398 -15.44 2.35 -1.64
N TYR A 399 -15.06 3.58 -1.99
CA TYR A 399 -15.97 4.72 -2.03
C TYR A 399 -16.17 5.16 -3.47
N ASP A 400 -17.41 5.31 -3.90
CA ASP A 400 -17.70 6.04 -5.13
C ASP A 400 -17.31 7.50 -4.93
N CYS A 401 -16.68 8.10 -5.94
CA CYS A 401 -16.08 9.41 -5.84
C CYS A 401 -16.04 10.15 -7.19
N SER A 402 -15.98 11.48 -7.11
CA SER A 402 -15.61 12.34 -8.23
C SER A 402 -14.29 13.04 -7.95
N VAL A 403 -13.51 13.26 -9.01
CA VAL A 403 -12.19 13.89 -8.96
C VAL A 403 -12.23 15.15 -9.83
N LYS A 404 -11.70 16.26 -9.30
CA LYS A 404 -11.53 17.51 -10.02
C LYS A 404 -10.06 17.92 -9.96
N ILE A 405 -9.42 17.98 -11.12
CA ILE A 405 -8.04 18.47 -11.23
C ILE A 405 -8.03 19.96 -10.88
N GLU A 406 -7.23 20.33 -9.89
CA GLU A 406 -6.93 21.72 -9.57
C GLU A 406 -5.74 22.15 -10.43
N LEU A 407 -6.00 22.86 -11.52
CA LEU A 407 -4.96 23.52 -12.29
C LEU A 407 -4.33 24.61 -11.41
N GLY A 408 -3.13 24.33 -10.90
CA GLY A 408 -2.35 25.29 -10.14
C GLY A 408 -1.95 26.52 -10.97
N GLY A 409 -1.58 27.59 -10.26
CA GLY A 409 -0.77 28.67 -10.84
C GLY A 409 0.68 28.20 -11.02
N ASP A 410 1.67 28.98 -10.56
CA ASP A 410 3.11 28.65 -10.67
C ASP A 410 3.58 27.38 -9.89
N SER A 411 2.66 26.54 -9.41
CA SER A 411 2.98 25.22 -8.83
C SER A 411 3.13 24.17 -9.94
N PRO A 412 4.28 23.48 -10.06
CA PRO A 412 4.48 22.45 -11.08
C PRO A 412 3.82 21.09 -10.75
N GLU A 413 3.31 20.89 -9.52
CA GLU A 413 2.68 19.63 -9.12
C GLU A 413 1.17 19.62 -9.37
N GLU A 414 0.68 18.54 -10.01
CA GLU A 414 -0.75 18.27 -10.18
C GLU A 414 -1.37 17.92 -8.81
N VAL A 415 -2.43 18.66 -8.45
CA VAL A 415 -3.27 18.39 -7.28
C VAL A 415 -4.68 18.12 -7.76
N VAL A 416 -5.37 17.14 -7.15
CA VAL A 416 -6.80 16.93 -7.37
C VAL A 416 -7.59 17.08 -6.08
N ALA A 417 -8.76 17.70 -6.19
CA ALA A 417 -9.81 17.64 -5.18
C ALA A 417 -10.65 16.37 -5.42
N VAL A 418 -10.76 15.52 -4.41
CA VAL A 418 -11.58 14.31 -4.42
C VAL A 418 -12.83 14.56 -3.57
N HIS A 419 -13.99 14.14 -4.06
CA HIS A 419 -15.25 14.17 -3.32
C HIS A 419 -15.88 12.77 -3.27
N LEU A 420 -16.14 12.26 -2.06
CA LEU A 420 -16.74 10.96 -1.80
C LEU A 420 -18.28 11.03 -1.76
N CYS A 421 -18.95 10.03 -2.30
CA CYS A 421 -20.40 9.86 -2.20
C CYS A 421 -20.87 9.49 -0.77
N GLU A 422 -19.97 9.01 0.08
CA GLU A 422 -20.20 8.64 1.48
C GLU A 422 -19.20 9.34 2.41
N ASP A 423 -19.45 9.28 3.73
CA ASP A 423 -18.57 9.89 4.74
C ASP A 423 -17.42 8.96 5.13
N ASP A 424 -16.17 9.43 5.10
CA ASP A 424 -15.05 8.77 5.77
C ASP A 424 -14.29 9.76 6.64
N GLN A 425 -14.31 9.53 7.95
CA GLN A 425 -13.69 10.43 8.93
C GLN A 425 -12.17 10.24 9.07
N GLY A 426 -11.62 9.10 8.61
CA GLY A 426 -10.23 8.71 8.79
C GLY A 426 -9.31 9.17 7.66
N LEU A 427 -9.66 10.26 6.96
CA LEU A 427 -8.79 10.90 5.98
C LEU A 427 -7.59 11.47 6.74
N ALA A 428 -6.41 10.92 6.48
CA ALA A 428 -5.18 11.25 7.19
C ALA A 428 -4.09 11.58 6.17
N ALA A 429 -3.40 12.71 6.36
CA ALA A 429 -2.34 13.16 5.48
C ALA A 429 -1.19 12.14 5.46
N GLY A 430 -0.52 11.99 4.31
CA GLY A 430 0.52 10.98 4.11
C GLY A 430 -0.01 9.57 3.79
N GLN A 431 -1.29 9.26 4.04
CA GLN A 431 -1.90 8.05 3.47
C GLN A 431 -2.15 8.23 1.96
N PHE A 432 -2.27 7.10 1.26
CA PHE A 432 -2.52 7.09 -0.18
C PHE A 432 -4.01 6.95 -0.46
N THR A 433 -4.50 7.72 -1.44
CA THR A 433 -5.76 7.44 -2.12
C THR A 433 -5.46 6.71 -3.43
N ALA A 434 -5.92 5.48 -3.54
CA ALA A 434 -5.84 4.69 -4.76
C ALA A 434 -7.16 4.77 -5.52
N PHE A 435 -7.10 5.08 -6.82
CA PHE A 435 -8.26 5.26 -7.70
C PHE A 435 -8.49 4.04 -8.59
N TYR A 436 -9.76 3.75 -8.85
CA TYR A 436 -10.23 2.57 -9.56
C TYR A 436 -11.35 2.89 -10.54
N GLN A 437 -11.43 2.12 -11.61
CA GLN A 437 -12.55 2.08 -12.54
C GLN A 437 -12.96 0.61 -12.71
N GLY A 438 -14.03 0.21 -12.03
CA GLY A 438 -14.45 -1.19 -11.93
C GLY A 438 -13.37 -2.07 -11.28
N ARG A 439 -12.79 -3.01 -12.04
CA ARG A 439 -11.69 -3.87 -11.57
C ARG A 439 -10.29 -3.27 -11.72
N THR A 440 -10.16 -2.18 -12.47
CA THR A 440 -8.86 -1.60 -12.82
C THR A 440 -8.43 -0.58 -11.78
N CYS A 441 -7.24 -0.74 -11.20
CA CYS A 441 -6.53 0.33 -10.52
C CYS A 441 -5.95 1.28 -11.57
N ILE A 442 -6.33 2.56 -11.55
CA ILE A 442 -5.87 3.55 -12.54
C ILE A 442 -4.71 4.42 -12.03
N GLY A 443 -4.49 4.48 -10.71
CA GLY A 443 -3.41 5.27 -10.12
C GLY A 443 -3.61 5.56 -8.64
N SER A 444 -2.79 6.46 -8.10
CA SER A 444 -2.93 6.97 -6.74
C SER A 444 -2.20 8.29 -6.53
N GLY A 445 -2.48 8.95 -5.40
CA GLY A 445 -1.64 10.02 -4.86
C GLY A 445 -1.69 10.05 -3.34
N VAL A 446 -0.98 11.01 -2.75
CA VAL A 446 -0.87 11.20 -1.30
C VAL A 446 -1.93 12.20 -0.83
N ILE A 447 -2.70 11.86 0.21
CA ILE A 447 -3.67 12.76 0.84
C ILE A 447 -2.91 13.92 1.49
N LEU A 448 -3.31 15.15 1.17
CA LEU A 448 -2.70 16.38 1.71
C LEU A 448 -3.39 16.82 3.01
N GLU A 449 -2.78 17.76 3.72
CA GLU A 449 -3.20 18.24 5.05
C GLU A 449 -4.57 18.97 5.07
N SER A 450 -5.12 19.34 3.90
CA SER A 450 -6.44 19.97 3.78
C SER A 450 -7.55 19.00 3.31
N TRP A 451 -8.40 18.59 4.25
CA TRP A 451 -9.75 18.04 4.02
C TRP A 451 -10.77 19.15 4.29
N ASP A 452 -11.48 19.53 3.23
CA ASP A 452 -12.24 20.79 3.10
C ASP A 452 -11.48 22.07 3.54
N ASP A 453 -12.10 23.25 3.38
CA ASP A 453 -11.46 24.52 3.75
C ASP A 453 -11.56 24.84 5.26
N LYS A 454 -12.03 23.89 6.10
CA LYS A 454 -12.42 24.15 7.50
C LYS A 454 -11.90 23.12 8.51
N GLY A 455 -11.59 21.90 8.10
CA GLY A 455 -11.06 20.86 9.00
C GLY A 455 -12.09 20.39 10.04
N PHE A 456 -11.64 19.64 11.06
CA PHE A 456 -12.56 19.29 12.15
C PHE A 456 -12.85 20.52 13.02
N PRO A 457 -14.11 20.82 13.38
CA PRO A 457 -14.43 21.99 14.19
C PRO A 457 -13.88 21.86 15.61
N VAL A 458 -12.81 22.61 15.88
CA VAL A 458 -12.21 22.78 17.21
C VAL A 458 -12.66 24.13 17.78
N CYS A 459 -13.12 24.16 19.03
CA CYS A 459 -13.65 25.39 19.62
C CYS A 459 -12.54 26.41 19.92
N GLN A 460 -12.89 27.70 19.87
CA GLN A 460 -11.93 28.79 20.06
C GLN A 460 -11.14 28.68 21.38
N LYS A 461 -11.79 28.28 22.49
CA LYS A 461 -11.14 28.01 23.78
C LYS A 461 -10.05 26.94 23.64
N ALA A 462 -10.33 25.83 22.94
CA ALA A 462 -9.35 24.76 22.73
C ALA A 462 -8.14 25.25 21.91
N LEU A 463 -8.36 26.08 20.88
CA LEU A 463 -7.30 26.69 20.07
C LEU A 463 -6.45 27.71 20.87
N GLU A 464 -7.07 28.47 21.77
CA GLU A 464 -6.35 29.41 22.64
C GLU A 464 -5.48 28.68 23.68
N LEU A 465 -6.03 27.64 24.31
CA LEU A 465 -5.27 26.77 25.22
C LEU A 465 -4.15 26.01 24.48
N ALA A 466 -4.38 25.63 23.22
CA ALA A 466 -3.35 25.08 22.36
C ALA A 466 -2.23 26.08 22.06
N ARG A 467 -2.47 27.40 22.04
CA ARG A 467 -1.42 28.42 21.80
C ARG A 467 -0.66 28.88 23.05
N LEU A 468 -1.05 28.45 24.25
CA LEU A 468 -0.30 28.78 25.48
C LEU A 468 1.12 28.22 25.43
N GLU A 469 2.14 29.07 25.57
CA GLU A 469 3.55 28.65 25.64
C GLU A 469 3.82 27.76 26.87
N ASP A 470 3.24 28.12 28.01
CA ASP A 470 3.39 27.40 29.28
C ASP A 470 2.15 26.53 29.56
N LYS A 471 2.26 25.25 29.20
CA LYS A 471 1.21 24.24 29.41
C LYS A 471 0.97 23.89 30.89
N SER A 472 1.89 24.20 31.81
CA SER A 472 1.70 23.89 33.24
C SER A 472 0.49 24.61 33.85
N LYS A 473 0.11 25.75 33.26
CA LYS A 473 -1.05 26.57 33.64
C LYS A 473 -2.41 25.92 33.35
N LEU A 474 -2.47 24.82 32.61
CA LEU A 474 -3.71 24.05 32.37
C LEU A 474 -4.23 23.35 33.64
N GLY A 475 -3.41 23.25 34.69
CA GLY A 475 -3.83 22.66 35.96
C GLY A 475 -3.91 21.13 35.91
N LYS A 476 -4.97 20.55 36.48
CA LYS A 476 -5.17 19.09 36.53
C LYS A 476 -6.14 18.64 35.42
N PRO A 477 -5.92 17.47 34.80
CA PRO A 477 -6.86 16.90 33.85
C PRO A 477 -8.29 16.80 34.40
N VAL A 478 -9.27 17.12 33.56
CA VAL A 478 -10.69 17.06 33.90
C VAL A 478 -11.08 15.62 34.19
N LYS A 479 -11.66 15.37 35.38
CA LYS A 479 -12.14 14.05 35.76
C LYS A 479 -13.43 13.72 35.01
N ILE A 480 -13.31 13.01 33.90
CA ILE A 480 -14.45 12.46 33.13
C ILE A 480 -15.21 11.48 34.04
N LYS A 481 -16.39 11.88 34.51
CA LYS A 481 -17.29 10.99 35.26
C LYS A 481 -18.00 10.05 34.27
N VAL A 482 -17.66 8.77 34.33
CA VAL A 482 -18.46 7.73 33.67
C VAL A 482 -19.77 7.60 34.46
N LYS A 483 -20.91 7.97 33.85
CA LYS A 483 -22.21 7.57 34.41
C LYS A 483 -22.31 6.04 34.30
N PRO A 484 -22.72 5.31 35.35
CA PRO A 484 -23.16 3.94 35.19
C PRO A 484 -24.29 3.90 34.15
N GLU A 485 -24.32 2.87 33.31
CA GLU A 485 -25.46 2.63 32.43
C GLU A 485 -26.70 2.46 33.30
N THR A 486 -27.64 3.39 33.19
CA THR A 486 -28.96 3.23 33.81
C THR A 486 -29.70 2.15 33.04
N SER A 487 -29.87 1.00 33.67
CA SER A 487 -30.72 -0.06 33.17
C SER A 487 -32.18 0.40 33.21
N ASP A 488 -32.64 1.03 32.12
CA ASP A 488 -34.06 1.32 31.91
C ASP A 488 -34.81 0.00 31.64
N GLN A 489 -35.05 -0.75 32.72
CA GLN A 489 -36.08 -1.77 32.74
C GLN A 489 -37.43 -1.09 32.87
N GLU A 490 -38.07 -0.81 31.73
CA GLU A 490 -39.50 -0.51 31.71
C GLU A 490 -40.27 -1.68 32.32
N SER A 491 -40.92 -1.41 33.46
CA SER A 491 -41.70 -2.40 34.19
C SER A 491 -43.03 -2.68 33.49
N VAL A 492 -43.02 -3.55 32.49
CA VAL A 492 -44.25 -4.13 31.94
C VAL A 492 -44.79 -5.16 32.93
N GLN A 493 -45.95 -4.86 33.52
CA GLN A 493 -46.69 -5.78 34.39
C GLN A 493 -46.97 -7.09 33.64
N LYS A 494 -46.65 -8.22 34.29
CA LYS A 494 -47.18 -9.54 33.93
C LYS A 494 -48.06 -10.03 35.06
N ASP A 495 -49.37 -9.96 34.85
CA ASP A 495 -50.28 -10.85 35.57
C ASP A 495 -49.97 -12.30 35.20
N GLY A 496 -50.09 -13.19 36.19
CA GLY A 496 -49.57 -14.56 36.09
C GLY A 496 -50.53 -15.56 35.43
N ILE A 497 -50.02 -16.77 35.21
CA ILE A 497 -50.63 -18.07 35.51
C ILE A 497 -49.56 -19.15 35.25
N GLU A 498 -49.57 -20.21 36.05
CA GLU A 498 -48.60 -21.32 36.01
C GLU A 498 -48.75 -22.25 34.78
N PRO A 499 -47.72 -23.05 34.46
CA PRO A 499 -47.70 -23.89 33.26
C PRO A 499 -48.32 -25.28 33.50
N ASP A 500 -49.02 -25.81 32.49
CA ASP A 500 -49.35 -27.24 32.40
C ASP A 500 -48.66 -27.88 31.17
N LYS A 501 -48.42 -29.19 31.26
CA LYS A 501 -47.69 -30.01 30.28
C LYS A 501 -48.64 -30.64 29.26
N GLY A 502 -48.27 -30.61 27.98
CA GLY A 502 -48.98 -31.39 26.95
C GLY A 502 -48.14 -31.61 25.69
N LEU A 503 -48.03 -32.86 25.26
CA LEU A 503 -47.45 -33.23 23.96
C LEU A 503 -48.46 -32.94 22.84
N ALA A 504 -47.98 -32.49 21.67
CA ALA A 504 -48.27 -33.09 20.34
C ALA A 504 -47.87 -32.18 19.16
N GLU A 505 -47.04 -32.69 18.25
CA GLU A 505 -47.14 -32.41 16.81
C GLU A 505 -48.27 -33.31 16.21
N PRO A 506 -48.78 -33.16 14.95
CA PRO A 506 -48.15 -32.49 13.79
C PRO A 506 -49.11 -31.80 12.75
N ARG A 507 -48.53 -31.46 11.58
CA ARG A 507 -49.16 -31.26 10.22
C ARG A 507 -49.73 -29.86 9.88
N VAL A 508 -49.24 -29.18 8.82
CA VAL A 508 -49.71 -29.16 7.38
C VAL A 508 -51.10 -28.48 7.25
N SER A 509 -51.41 -27.49 6.39
CA SER A 509 -50.92 -27.02 5.07
C SER A 509 -51.37 -25.54 4.79
N VAL A 510 -50.56 -24.66 4.16
CA VAL A 510 -50.60 -24.16 2.74
C VAL A 510 -51.79 -23.24 2.33
N THR A 511 -51.46 -22.20 1.54
CA THR A 511 -52.31 -21.17 0.85
C THR A 511 -53.04 -20.16 1.73
N SER A 512 -53.27 -18.91 1.28
CA SER A 512 -53.06 -18.31 -0.07
C SER A 512 -51.89 -17.35 -0.16
#